data_AF-A0A348VCV2-F1
#
_entry.id   AF-A0A348VCV2-F1
#
_cell.length_a   1.000
_cell.length_b   1.000
_cell.length_c   1.000
_cell.angle_alpha   90.00
_cell.angle_beta   90.00
_cell.angle_gamma   90.00
#
_symmetry.space_group_name_H-M   'P 1'
#
loop_
_entity.id
_entity.type
_entity.pdbx_description
1 polymer ?
#
loop_
_entity_poly.entity_id
_entity_poly.type
_entity_poly.pdbx_seq_one_letter_code
_entity_poly.pdbx_strand_id
1 'polypeptide(L)'
;MEKQDIARNTYYYVASFVLLMLILFYVSNLVSQVVEILVQPPVSLIRVNYEDAKAQLLWERYGTGGSGSVTPEEVKEFVLQRELQYRKATLRHSYSIASRNAIYLLIMIPVYWHHWKVALSLE
;
A
#
# COMPACT_ATOMS: atom_id res chain seq x y z
N MET A 1 -4.09 -15.51 -45.98
CA MET A 1 -2.89 -15.01 -45.30
C MET A 1 -3.11 -13.61 -44.74
N GLU A 2 -3.54 -12.64 -45.54
CA GLU A 2 -3.81 -11.25 -45.11
C GLU A 2 -4.66 -11.09 -43.83
N LYS A 3 -5.78 -11.82 -43.70
CA LYS A 3 -6.62 -11.77 -42.48
C LYS A 3 -5.92 -12.28 -41.21
N GLN A 4 -4.97 -13.22 -41.34
CA GLN A 4 -4.20 -13.73 -40.20
C GLN A 4 -3.12 -12.74 -39.78
N ASP A 5 -2.51 -12.01 -40.72
CA ASP A 5 -1.53 -10.98 -40.42
C ASP A 5 -2.18 -9.76 -39.72
N ILE A 6 -3.37 -9.34 -40.18
CA ILE A 6 -4.15 -8.27 -39.54
C ILE A 6 -4.55 -8.68 -38.11
N ALA A 7 -5.03 -9.91 -37.91
CA ALA A 7 -5.41 -10.41 -36.59
C ALA A 7 -4.21 -10.48 -35.63
N ARG A 8 -3.05 -10.93 -36.12
CA ARG A 8 -1.80 -10.97 -35.34
C ARG A 8 -1.35 -9.57 -34.95
N ASN A 9 -1.38 -8.63 -35.89
CA ASN A 9 -0.96 -7.25 -35.61
C ASN A 9 -1.87 -6.58 -34.56
N THR A 10 -3.19 -6.74 -34.74
CA THR A 10 -4.20 -6.24 -33.78
C THR A 10 -3.96 -6.79 -32.38
N TYR A 11 -3.69 -8.09 -32.25
CA TYR A 11 -3.38 -8.71 -30.95
C TYR A 11 -2.20 -8.03 -30.26
N TYR A 12 -1.07 -7.85 -30.95
CA TYR A 12 0.13 -7.28 -30.33
C TYR A 12 -0.06 -5.82 -29.91
N TYR A 13 -0.80 -5.01 -30.68
CA TYR A 13 -1.13 -3.64 -30.27
C TYR A 13 -2.06 -3.60 -29.05
N VAL A 14 -3.14 -4.39 -29.06
CA VAL A 14 -4.07 -4.43 -27.92
C VAL A 14 -3.37 -4.95 -26.66
N ALA A 15 -2.57 -6.02 -26.78
CA ALA A 15 -1.80 -6.56 -25.67
C ALA A 15 -0.79 -5.54 -25.12
N SER A 16 -0.07 -4.84 -26.00
CA SER A 16 0.87 -3.78 -25.62
C SER A 16 0.17 -2.65 -24.88
N PHE A 17 -0.99 -2.21 -25.37
CA PHE A 17 -1.78 -1.16 -24.74
C PHE A 17 -2.28 -1.56 -23.35
N VAL A 18 -2.82 -2.77 -23.20
CA VAL A 18 -3.28 -3.30 -21.91
C VAL A 18 -2.12 -3.41 -20.92
N LEU A 19 -0.97 -3.92 -21.37
CA LEU A 19 0.23 -4.01 -20.54
C LEU A 19 0.73 -2.64 -20.09
N LEU A 20 0.72 -1.64 -20.99
CA LEU A 20 1.09 -0.27 -20.65
C LEU A 20 0.18 0.32 -19.57
N MET A 21 -1.14 0.14 -19.71
CA MET A 21 -2.11 0.60 -18.72
C MET A 21 -1.88 -0.05 -17.35
N LEU A 22 -1.58 -1.35 -17.32
CA LEU A 22 -1.24 -2.06 -16.08
C LEU A 22 0.07 -1.52 -15.47
N ILE A 23 1.12 -1.32 -16.28
CA ILE A 23 2.38 -0.74 -15.82
C ILE A 23 2.13 0.62 -15.18
N LEU A 24 1.38 1.51 -15.83
CA LEU A 24 1.06 2.83 -15.28
C LEU A 24 0.30 2.75 -13.95
N PHE A 25 -0.67 1.84 -13.85
CA PHE A 25 -1.41 1.60 -12.62
C PHE A 25 -0.48 1.16 -11.47
N TYR A 26 0.38 0.16 -11.72
CA TYR A 26 1.29 -0.36 -10.70
C TYR A 26 2.41 0.64 -10.32
N VAL A 27 2.92 1.43 -11.27
CA VAL A 27 3.85 2.53 -10.99
C VAL A 27 3.18 3.57 -10.09
N SER A 28 1.95 4.00 -10.41
CA SER A 28 1.22 4.99 -9.62
C SER A 28 0.98 4.52 -8.19
N ASN A 29 0.59 3.24 -8.03
CA ASN A 29 0.44 2.64 -6.71
C ASN A 29 1.78 2.56 -5.98
N LEU A 30 2.87 2.17 -6.65
CA LEU A 30 4.20 2.11 -6.04
C LEU A 30 4.66 3.48 -5.54
N VAL A 31 4.47 4.53 -6.34
CA VAL A 31 4.78 5.92 -5.94
C VAL A 31 4.00 6.30 -4.69
N SER A 32 2.70 6.01 -4.64
CA SER A 32 1.86 6.31 -3.47
C SER A 32 2.38 5.61 -2.21
N GLN A 33 2.76 4.33 -2.32
CA GLN A 33 3.31 3.55 -1.20
C GLN A 33 4.69 4.09 -0.75
N VAL A 34 5.53 4.51 -1.69
CA VAL A 34 6.82 5.13 -1.36
C VAL A 34 6.61 6.45 -0.62
N VAL A 35 5.63 7.26 -1.03
CA VAL A 35 5.26 8.50 -0.32
C VAL A 35 4.80 8.19 1.10
N GLU A 36 3.93 7.20 1.32
CA GLU A 36 3.50 6.79 2.67
C GLU A 36 4.68 6.34 3.57
N ILE A 37 5.67 5.65 2.99
CA ILE A 37 6.85 5.18 3.72
C ILE A 37 7.77 6.34 4.09
N LEU A 38 7.99 7.29 3.18
CA LEU A 38 8.89 8.42 3.36
C LEU A 38 8.26 9.53 4.21
N VAL A 39 6.99 9.83 3.95
CA VAL A 39 6.21 10.91 4.58
C VAL A 39 5.20 10.28 5.51
N GLN A 40 5.70 9.80 6.65
CA GLN A 40 4.85 9.21 7.66
C GLN A 40 4.10 10.32 8.40
N PRO A 41 2.77 10.20 8.60
CA PRO A 41 2.01 11.20 9.33
C PRO A 41 2.56 11.35 10.77
N PRO A 42 2.54 12.57 11.33
CA PRO A 42 3.02 12.81 12.68
C PRO A 42 2.21 11.98 13.69
N VAL A 43 2.91 11.46 14.70
CA VAL A 43 2.31 10.81 15.86
C VAL A 43 1.60 11.93 16.64
N SER A 44 0.27 11.88 16.70
CA SER A 44 -0.55 12.97 17.18
C SER A 44 -1.53 12.47 18.23
N LEU A 45 -1.23 12.79 19.48
CA LEU A 45 -2.13 12.54 20.62
C LEU A 45 -3.52 13.16 20.45
N ILE A 46 -3.72 14.08 19.50
CA ILE A 46 -4.99 14.74 19.21
C ILE A 46 -5.97 13.78 18.52
N ARG A 47 -5.48 12.74 17.83
CA ARG A 47 -6.33 11.84 17.04
C ARG A 47 -7.13 10.87 17.92
N VAL A 48 -6.69 10.65 19.15
CA VAL A 48 -7.31 9.71 20.09
C VAL A 48 -7.96 10.49 21.22
N ASN A 49 -9.26 10.27 21.42
CA ASN A 49 -9.98 10.87 22.54
C ASN A 49 -9.40 10.34 23.86
N TYR A 50 -9.06 11.26 24.76
CA TYR A 50 -8.48 10.95 26.06
C TYR A 50 -9.37 10.01 26.87
N GLU A 51 -10.69 10.22 26.89
CA GLU A 51 -11.60 9.38 27.67
C GLU A 51 -11.72 7.96 27.08
N ASP A 52 -11.68 7.83 25.75
CA ASP A 52 -11.69 6.52 25.10
C ASP A 52 -10.38 5.77 25.37
N ALA A 53 -9.23 6.46 25.28
CA ALA A 53 -7.93 5.89 25.60
C ALA A 53 -7.82 5.46 27.06
N LYS A 54 -8.36 6.28 27.97
CA LYS A 54 -8.41 5.99 29.40
C LYS A 54 -9.28 4.76 29.69
N ALA A 55 -10.48 4.69 29.08
CA ALA A 55 -11.37 3.53 29.23
C ALA A 55 -10.72 2.25 28.70
N GLN A 56 -10.04 2.33 27.55
CA GLN A 56 -9.32 1.20 26.98
C GLN A 56 -8.15 0.75 27.85
N LEU A 57 -7.35 1.68 28.38
CA LEU A 57 -6.26 1.37 29.30
C LEU A 57 -6.76 0.72 30.60
N LEU A 58 -7.85 1.25 31.18
CA LEU A 58 -8.47 0.66 32.37
C LEU A 58 -8.96 -0.76 32.11
N TRP A 59 -9.60 -0.99 30.96
CA TRP A 59 -10.06 -2.31 30.57
C TRP A 59 -8.91 -3.30 30.36
N GLU A 60 -7.82 -2.89 29.70
CA GLU A 60 -6.64 -3.74 29.50
C GLU A 60 -5.92 -4.08 30.80
N ARG A 61 -5.86 -3.13 31.74
CA ARG A 61 -5.12 -3.30 33.00
C ARG A 61 -5.91 -4.04 34.06
N TYR A 62 -7.22 -3.83 34.14
CA TYR A 62 -8.04 -4.34 35.25
C TYR A 62 -9.27 -5.15 34.81
N GLY A 63 -9.55 -5.29 33.51
CA GLY A 63 -10.69 -6.04 33.00
C GLY A 63 -12.05 -5.38 33.29
N THR A 64 -13.14 -6.12 33.07
CA THR A 64 -14.52 -5.60 33.20
C THR A 64 -14.98 -5.38 34.64
N GLY A 65 -14.28 -5.93 35.63
CA GLY A 65 -14.62 -5.84 37.07
C GLY A 65 -13.61 -5.06 37.91
N GLY A 66 -12.66 -4.38 37.27
CA GLY A 66 -11.54 -3.75 37.93
C GLY A 66 -11.83 -2.38 38.54
N SER A 67 -11.62 -2.21 39.85
CA SER A 67 -11.64 -0.90 40.52
C SER A 67 -10.24 -0.29 40.58
N GLY A 68 -9.77 0.23 39.44
CA GLY A 68 -8.46 0.89 39.33
C GLY A 68 -8.56 2.35 38.92
N SER A 69 -7.49 3.11 39.14
CA SER A 69 -7.31 4.46 38.60
C SER A 69 -6.07 4.50 37.74
N VAL A 70 -6.10 5.33 36.69
CA VAL A 70 -4.95 5.60 35.82
C VAL A 70 -4.62 7.09 35.85
N THR A 71 -3.34 7.41 35.82
CA THR A 71 -2.90 8.82 35.79
C THR A 71 -2.98 9.38 34.37
N PRO A 72 -3.07 10.71 34.20
CA PRO A 72 -3.02 11.33 32.87
C PRO A 72 -1.75 10.99 32.08
N GLU A 73 -0.63 10.79 32.76
CA GLU A 73 0.65 10.39 32.19
C GLU A 73 0.58 8.97 31.62
N GLU A 74 -0.02 8.03 32.37
CA GLU A 74 -0.21 6.65 31.89
C GLU A 74 -1.10 6.59 30.65
N VAL A 75 -2.16 7.42 30.60
CA VAL A 75 -3.02 7.51 29.41
C VAL A 75 -2.25 8.07 28.22
N LYS A 76 -1.42 9.11 28.42
CA LYS A 76 -0.58 9.68 27.34
C LYS A 76 0.43 8.66 26.80
N GLU A 77 1.11 7.93 27.69
CA GLU A 77 2.05 6.89 27.30
C GLU A 77 1.35 5.76 26.54
N PHE A 78 0.16 5.35 26.98
CA PHE A 78 -0.65 4.35 26.30
C PHE A 78 -1.02 4.77 24.88
N VAL A 79 -1.51 6.02 24.69
CA VAL A 79 -1.83 6.55 23.36
C VAL A 79 -0.58 6.57 22.49
N LEU A 80 0.54 7.07 23.01
CA LEU A 80 1.80 7.14 22.26
C LEU A 80 2.26 5.75 21.80
N GLN A 81 2.24 4.76 22.70
CA GLN A 81 2.62 3.39 22.38
C GLN A 81 1.70 2.77 21.32
N ARG A 82 0.38 2.97 21.45
CA ARG A 82 -0.61 2.50 20.48
C ARG A 82 -0.36 3.13 19.11
N GLU A 83 -0.18 4.44 19.03
CA GLU A 83 0.10 5.13 17.77
C GLU A 83 1.40 4.64 17.13
N LEU A 84 2.46 4.41 17.91
CA LEU A 84 3.71 3.84 17.42
C LEU A 84 3.50 2.41 16.87
N GLN A 85 2.69 1.59 17.55
CA GLN A 85 2.35 0.24 17.07
C GLN A 85 1.55 0.29 15.77
N TYR A 86 0.53 1.15 15.69
CA TYR A 86 -0.26 1.37 14.47
C TYR A 86 0.63 1.84 13.32
N ARG A 87 1.54 2.78 13.58
CA ARG A 87 2.50 3.27 12.59
C ARG A 87 3.41 2.14 12.10
N LYS A 88 3.95 1.32 13.01
CA LYS A 88 4.79 0.16 12.66
C LYS A 88 4.02 -0.90 11.86
N ALA A 89 2.74 -1.10 12.16
CA ALA A 89 1.88 -2.03 11.41
C ALA A 89 1.58 -1.49 10.01
N THR A 90 1.22 -0.21 9.92
CA THR A 90 0.94 0.49 8.66
C THR A 90 2.17 0.48 7.75
N LEU A 91 3.36 0.79 8.29
CA LEU A 91 4.60 0.71 7.51
C LEU A 91 4.87 -0.69 6.96
N ARG A 92 4.75 -1.72 7.80
CA ARG A 92 4.92 -3.11 7.35
C ARG A 92 3.94 -3.46 6.23
N HIS A 93 2.71 -2.98 6.33
CA HIS A 93 1.71 -3.14 5.28
C HIS A 93 2.10 -2.41 3.99
N SER A 94 2.49 -1.14 4.07
CA SER A 94 2.90 -0.36 2.90
C SER A 94 4.14 -0.94 2.22
N TYR A 95 5.13 -1.43 2.99
CA TYR A 95 6.28 -2.18 2.45
C TYR A 95 5.84 -3.44 1.69
N SER A 96 4.94 -4.23 2.26
CA SER A 96 4.43 -5.44 1.60
C SER A 96 3.73 -5.13 0.28
N ILE A 97 2.91 -4.09 0.23
CA ILE A 97 2.25 -3.63 -1.00
C ILE A 97 3.29 -3.11 -2.01
N ALA A 98 4.24 -2.30 -1.57
CA ALA A 98 5.30 -1.77 -2.43
C ALA A 98 6.11 -2.89 -3.07
N SER A 99 6.53 -3.89 -2.29
CA SER A 99 7.26 -5.06 -2.82
C SER A 99 6.44 -5.83 -3.84
N ARG A 100 5.15 -6.06 -3.59
CA ARG A 100 4.27 -6.75 -4.54
C ARG A 100 4.15 -5.99 -5.87
N ASN A 101 3.93 -4.68 -5.81
CA ASN A 101 3.84 -3.84 -6.99
C ASN A 101 5.17 -3.80 -7.77
N ALA A 102 6.31 -3.74 -7.07
CA ALA A 102 7.63 -3.79 -7.69
C ALA A 102 7.85 -5.13 -8.44
N ILE A 103 7.46 -6.27 -7.86
CA ILE A 103 7.55 -7.57 -8.52
C ILE A 103 6.71 -7.60 -9.80
N TYR A 104 5.47 -7.09 -9.75
CA TYR A 104 4.63 -7.04 -10.95
C TYR A 104 5.27 -6.18 -12.05
N LEU A 105 5.84 -5.02 -11.72
CA LEU A 105 6.52 -4.17 -12.69
C LEU A 105 7.75 -4.87 -13.30
N LEU A 106 8.54 -5.56 -12.48
CA LEU A 106 9.70 -6.33 -12.95
C LEU A 106 9.33 -7.40 -13.98
N ILE A 107 8.12 -7.96 -13.90
CA ILE A 107 7.63 -8.96 -14.86
C ILE A 107 6.98 -8.28 -16.07
N MET A 108 6.11 -7.29 -15.85
CA MET A 108 5.32 -6.69 -16.93
C MET A 108 6.16 -5.84 -17.88
N ILE A 109 7.18 -5.13 -17.40
CA ILE A 109 8.01 -4.25 -18.24
C ILE A 109 8.71 -5.05 -19.36
N PRO A 110 9.42 -6.17 -19.09
CA PRO A 110 9.99 -7.02 -20.14
C PRO A 110 8.94 -7.58 -21.11
N VAL A 111 7.78 -7.99 -20.60
CA VAL A 111 6.70 -8.55 -21.42
C VAL A 111 6.12 -7.50 -22.36
N TYR A 112 5.85 -6.30 -21.84
CA TYR A 112 5.43 -5.14 -22.63
C TYR A 112 6.47 -4.82 -23.72
N TRP A 113 7.73 -4.73 -23.33
CA TRP A 113 8.82 -4.42 -24.25
C TRP A 113 8.90 -5.44 -25.40
N HIS A 114 8.74 -6.72 -25.11
CA HIS A 114 8.67 -7.76 -26.14
C HIS A 114 7.46 -7.57 -27.07
N HIS A 115 6.25 -7.43 -26.53
CA HIS A 115 5.03 -7.28 -27.33
C HIS A 115 5.07 -6.03 -28.20
N TRP A 116 5.58 -4.92 -27.66
CA TRP A 116 5.72 -3.66 -28.37
C TRP A 116 6.69 -3.76 -29.56
N LYS A 117 7.85 -4.41 -29.37
CA LYS A 117 8.79 -4.64 -30.49
C LYS A 117 8.19 -5.51 -31.58
N VAL A 118 7.43 -6.54 -31.20
CA VAL A 118 6.78 -7.41 -32.20
C VAL A 118 5.72 -6.63 -32.96
N ALA A 119 4.91 -5.81 -32.29
CA ALA A 119 3.95 -4.92 -32.94
C ALA A 119 4.64 -4.02 -33.99
N LEU A 120 5.72 -3.35 -33.60
CA LEU A 120 6.48 -2.48 -34.51
C LEU A 120 7.12 -3.22 -35.69
N SER A 121 7.43 -4.51 -35.56
CA SER A 121 7.99 -5.32 -36.66
C SER A 121 6.93 -5.86 -37.63
N LEU A 122 5.66 -5.77 -37.25
CA LEU A 122 4.50 -6.22 -38.03
C LEU A 122 3.80 -5.08 -38.78
N GLU A 123 4.23 -3.85 -38.55
CA GLU A 123 3.84 -2.62 -39.24
C GLU A 123 4.66 -2.44 -40.53
#